data_AF-A0A660ZP90-F1
#
_entry.id   AF-A0A660ZP90-F1
#
_cell.length_a   1.000
_cell.length_b   1.000
_cell.length_c   1.000
_cell.angle_alpha   90.00
_cell.angle_beta   90.00
_cell.angle_gamma   90.00
#
_symmetry.space_group_name_H-M   'P 1'
#
loop_
_entity.id
_entity.type
_entity.pdbx_description
1 polymer ?
#
loop_
_entity_poly.entity_id
_entity_poly.type
_entity_poly.pdbx_seq_one_letter_code
_entity_poly.pdbx_strand_id
1 'polypeptide(L)'
;MAMNPIENEKPSNRQAELDLLRFISIIAIVMFHYTFRGHAADDMSKLSFPVLGSVFRYGWIGVYAFFMISGYTITLSARGKDFAAFVSKRFLRLYPTYWAAVILTTLVTIFLGGTRFNVSMSQFLMNLTMVQNYFKVDSVDGAYWFMFVILRFYFIIAFLVLVKQIRNIKWIAGAWLVLAMLDTVCYIPRIGIFVMPRYASFIAAGIIFYTAKAEGWDWYKSVVILLSLVLSIVQVERHITHFVHYYNTGLSVTAASLMIVLIYLFMARVTLSGAGRVGSRGSHRLMALGALSYPLYLIHQFIGYMIFNTYGSDANKYYLLAAVIAVMISTAFVISRFIDPFVSKGLKRMIRGSSQASGRISSPASG
;
A
#
# COMPACT_ATOMS: atom_id res chain seq x y z
N MET A 1 -40.16 13.55 13.91
CA MET A 1 -39.03 12.75 14.44
C MET A 1 -38.57 11.82 13.32
N ALA A 2 -37.77 12.34 12.38
CA ALA A 2 -37.35 11.61 11.20
C ALA A 2 -35.93 11.07 11.42
N MET A 3 -35.81 9.74 11.52
CA MET A 3 -34.54 9.03 11.60
C MET A 3 -33.74 9.19 10.31
N ASN A 4 -32.50 9.64 10.44
CA ASN A 4 -31.51 9.73 9.38
C ASN A 4 -31.16 8.32 8.83
N PRO A 5 -31.31 8.04 7.52
CA PRO A 5 -30.89 6.78 6.94
C PRO A 5 -29.38 6.84 6.59
N ILE A 6 -28.51 6.66 7.59
CA ILE A 6 -27.05 6.50 7.37
C ILE A 6 -26.55 5.13 7.89
N GLU A 7 -27.38 4.10 7.83
CA GLU A 7 -26.95 2.72 8.09
C GLU A 7 -27.62 1.77 7.09
N ASN A 8 -27.01 1.62 5.90
CA ASN A 8 -27.01 0.38 5.10
C ASN A 8 -26.39 0.63 3.70
N GLU A 9 -25.10 0.96 3.63
CA GLU A 9 -24.37 0.67 2.38
C GLU A 9 -23.95 -0.80 2.41
N LYS A 10 -24.71 -1.66 1.71
CA LYS A 10 -24.28 -3.02 1.35
C LYS A 10 -22.85 -2.95 0.79
N PRO A 11 -21.97 -3.93 1.07
CA PRO A 11 -20.61 -3.95 0.51
C PRO A 11 -20.74 -3.91 -1.02
N SER A 12 -20.46 -2.75 -1.60
CA SER A 12 -20.79 -2.52 -3.00
C SER A 12 -19.85 -3.37 -3.86
N ASN A 13 -20.41 -4.06 -4.85
CA ASN A 13 -19.71 -4.81 -5.92
C ASN A 13 -18.49 -4.09 -6.52
N ARG A 14 -18.42 -2.76 -6.37
CA ARG A 14 -17.49 -1.83 -7.02
C ARG A 14 -16.04 -1.97 -6.53
N GLN A 15 -15.79 -2.58 -5.38
CA GLN A 15 -14.45 -2.73 -4.81
C GLN A 15 -13.79 -4.08 -5.13
N ALA A 16 -14.56 -5.06 -5.60
CA ALA A 16 -14.07 -6.41 -5.83
C ALA A 16 -12.98 -6.50 -6.91
N GLU A 17 -13.09 -5.73 -8.00
CA GLU A 17 -12.06 -5.69 -9.06
C GLU A 17 -10.75 -5.07 -8.57
N LEU A 18 -10.83 -4.00 -7.76
CA LEU A 18 -9.66 -3.37 -7.15
C LEU A 18 -9.01 -4.29 -6.11
N ASP A 19 -9.82 -5.03 -5.36
CA ASP A 19 -9.36 -6.00 -4.38
C ASP A 19 -8.70 -7.22 -5.04
N LEU A 20 -9.20 -7.66 -6.20
CA LEU A 20 -8.53 -8.66 -7.03
C LEU A 20 -7.16 -8.15 -7.53
N LEU A 21 -7.10 -6.93 -8.07
CA LEU A 21 -5.83 -6.37 -8.53
C LEU A 21 -4.83 -6.25 -7.39
N ARG A 22 -5.26 -5.83 -6.20
CA ARG A 22 -4.43 -5.83 -4.98
C ARG A 22 -3.91 -7.22 -4.66
N PHE A 23 -4.79 -8.23 -4.68
CA PHE A 23 -4.41 -9.60 -4.34
C PHE A 23 -3.39 -10.17 -5.33
N ILE A 24 -3.62 -10.01 -6.64
CA ILE A 24 -2.66 -10.43 -7.68
C ILE A 24 -1.32 -9.69 -7.49
N SER A 25 -1.37 -8.40 -7.18
CA SER A 25 -0.18 -7.57 -6.96
C SER A 25 0.62 -8.05 -5.75
N ILE A 26 -0.02 -8.35 -4.62
CA ILE A 26 0.71 -8.86 -3.44
C ILE A 26 1.32 -10.24 -3.71
N ILE A 27 0.62 -11.14 -4.39
CA ILE A 27 1.19 -12.46 -4.72
C ILE A 27 2.41 -12.30 -5.63
N ALA A 28 2.36 -11.41 -6.63
CA ALA A 28 3.51 -11.09 -7.47
C ALA A 28 4.69 -10.53 -6.65
N ILE A 29 4.42 -9.65 -5.67
CA ILE A 29 5.44 -9.09 -4.77
C ILE A 29 6.04 -10.17 -3.85
N VAL A 30 5.22 -11.05 -3.29
CA VAL A 30 5.67 -12.16 -2.44
C VAL A 30 6.59 -13.08 -3.24
N MET A 31 6.15 -13.49 -4.43
CA MET A 31 6.96 -14.32 -5.32
C MET A 31 8.26 -13.60 -5.73
N PHE A 32 8.21 -12.32 -6.06
CA PHE A 32 9.39 -11.51 -6.34
C PHE A 32 10.40 -11.55 -5.17
N HIS A 33 9.93 -11.34 -3.94
CA HIS A 33 10.80 -11.37 -2.77
C HIS A 33 11.39 -12.76 -2.54
N TYR A 34 10.59 -13.82 -2.63
CA TYR A 34 11.01 -15.18 -2.29
C TYR A 34 11.85 -15.87 -3.36
N THR A 35 11.52 -15.67 -4.64
CA THR A 35 12.15 -16.43 -5.73
C THR A 35 13.20 -15.65 -6.49
N PHE A 36 13.28 -14.33 -6.31
CA PHE A 36 14.27 -13.49 -6.96
C PHE A 36 15.06 -12.63 -5.95
N ARG A 37 14.44 -11.61 -5.38
CA ARG A 37 15.15 -10.53 -4.64
C ARG A 37 15.89 -11.04 -3.42
N GLY A 38 15.36 -12.06 -2.73
CA GLY A 38 15.99 -12.62 -1.54
C GLY A 38 17.40 -13.17 -1.81
N HIS A 39 17.58 -13.85 -2.94
CA HIS A 39 18.87 -14.44 -3.32
C HIS A 39 19.74 -13.51 -4.16
N ALA A 40 19.11 -12.59 -4.92
CA ALA A 40 19.80 -11.79 -5.92
C ALA A 40 20.76 -10.74 -5.34
N ALA A 41 20.53 -10.25 -4.11
CA ALA A 41 21.41 -9.27 -3.46
C ALA A 41 21.26 -9.31 -1.93
N ASP A 42 22.21 -8.66 -1.26
CA ASP A 42 22.19 -8.35 0.18
C ASP A 42 22.18 -9.56 1.13
N ASP A 43 22.50 -10.76 0.63
CA ASP A 43 22.52 -12.02 1.40
C ASP A 43 21.27 -12.22 2.26
N MET A 44 20.11 -11.89 1.70
CA MET A 44 18.84 -11.93 2.45
C MET A 44 18.31 -13.36 2.57
N SER A 45 18.46 -14.16 1.51
CA SER A 45 18.05 -15.57 1.46
C SER A 45 19.14 -16.41 0.81
N LYS A 46 19.48 -17.52 1.47
CA LYS A 46 20.39 -18.54 0.92
C LYS A 46 19.77 -19.35 -0.22
N LEU A 47 18.44 -19.40 -0.29
CA LEU A 47 17.73 -20.21 -1.28
C LEU A 47 17.59 -19.52 -2.64
N SER A 48 17.98 -20.24 -3.69
CA SER A 48 17.87 -19.81 -5.09
C SER A 48 16.76 -20.56 -5.85
N PHE A 49 15.98 -19.82 -6.65
CA PHE A 49 14.91 -20.35 -7.48
C PHE A 49 15.04 -19.86 -8.94
N PRO A 50 15.99 -20.37 -9.74
CA PRO A 50 16.31 -19.78 -11.06
C PRO A 50 15.12 -19.65 -12.02
N VAL A 51 14.30 -20.71 -12.13
CA VAL A 51 13.13 -20.73 -13.03
C VAL A 51 12.04 -19.76 -12.58
N LEU A 52 11.67 -19.79 -11.28
CA LEU A 52 10.64 -18.88 -10.76
C LEU A 52 11.15 -17.44 -10.70
N GLY A 53 12.41 -17.24 -10.34
CA GLY A 53 13.07 -15.95 -10.29
C GLY A 53 13.12 -15.24 -11.63
N SER A 54 13.34 -15.96 -12.73
CA SER A 54 13.34 -15.37 -14.08
C SER A 54 11.97 -14.84 -14.51
N VAL A 55 10.89 -15.45 -14.00
CA VAL A 55 9.50 -15.02 -14.23
C VAL A 55 9.11 -13.89 -13.27
N PHE A 56 9.30 -14.10 -11.97
CA PHE A 56 8.79 -13.19 -10.92
C PHE A 56 9.71 -12.00 -10.61
N ARG A 57 10.85 -11.84 -11.28
CA ARG A 57 11.70 -10.63 -11.19
C ARG A 57 11.01 -9.31 -11.55
N TYR A 58 9.84 -9.34 -12.20
CA TYR A 58 9.00 -8.16 -12.45
C TYR A 58 7.92 -7.93 -11.38
N GLY A 59 7.80 -8.80 -10.36
CA GLY A 59 6.71 -8.74 -9.39
C GLY A 59 6.69 -7.48 -8.52
N TRP A 60 7.82 -6.75 -8.43
CA TRP A 60 7.90 -5.43 -7.80
C TRP A 60 6.96 -4.39 -8.46
N ILE A 61 6.58 -4.57 -9.73
CA ILE A 61 5.60 -3.70 -10.42
C ILE A 61 4.24 -3.71 -9.72
N GLY A 62 3.90 -4.78 -9.00
CA GLY A 62 2.69 -4.84 -8.18
C GLY A 62 2.60 -3.69 -7.16
N VAL A 63 3.74 -3.14 -6.70
CA VAL A 63 3.76 -1.99 -5.79
C VAL A 63 3.18 -0.73 -6.45
N TYR A 64 3.37 -0.55 -7.75
CA TYR A 64 2.78 0.59 -8.47
C TYR A 64 1.27 0.48 -8.63
N ALA A 65 0.75 -0.73 -8.80
CA ALA A 65 -0.68 -0.96 -8.71
C ALA A 65 -1.20 -0.58 -7.32
N PHE A 66 -0.49 -0.93 -6.23
CA PHE A 66 -0.85 -0.48 -4.89
C PHE A 66 -0.90 1.05 -4.75
N PHE A 67 0.07 1.78 -5.31
CA PHE A 67 0.05 3.25 -5.29
C PHE A 67 -1.13 3.83 -6.06
N MET A 68 -1.42 3.31 -7.25
CA MET A 68 -2.55 3.77 -8.06
C MET A 68 -3.89 3.48 -7.39
N ILE A 69 -4.07 2.28 -6.85
CA ILE A 69 -5.28 1.91 -6.09
C ILE A 69 -5.38 2.74 -4.81
N SER A 70 -4.26 3.12 -4.19
CA SER A 70 -4.25 4.01 -3.03
C SER A 70 -4.73 5.41 -3.40
N GLY A 71 -4.24 6.00 -4.50
CA GLY A 71 -4.74 7.26 -5.04
C GLY A 71 -6.25 7.25 -5.26
N TYR A 72 -6.76 6.17 -5.85
CA TYR A 72 -8.21 5.97 -6.06
C TYR A 72 -8.99 5.88 -4.74
N THR A 73 -8.63 4.91 -3.89
CA THR A 73 -9.45 4.56 -2.71
C THR A 73 -9.29 5.52 -1.54
N ILE A 74 -8.18 6.25 -1.45
CA ILE A 74 -8.00 7.31 -0.46
C ILE A 74 -8.85 8.52 -0.84
N THR A 75 -8.84 8.92 -2.11
CA THR A 75 -9.70 10.02 -2.59
C THR A 75 -11.18 9.70 -2.40
N LEU A 76 -11.61 8.48 -2.77
CA LEU A 76 -12.97 8.00 -2.53
C LEU A 76 -13.41 8.18 -1.07
N SER A 77 -12.55 7.86 -0.12
CA SER A 77 -12.90 7.94 1.30
C SER A 77 -12.89 9.36 1.89
N ALA A 78 -12.15 10.27 1.24
CA ALA A 78 -11.90 11.60 1.76
C ALA A 78 -13.03 12.57 1.38
N ARG A 79 -13.70 12.31 0.26
CA ARG A 79 -14.84 13.12 -0.18
C ARG A 79 -15.99 13.06 0.81
N GLY A 80 -16.50 14.23 1.18
CA GLY A 80 -17.66 14.38 2.06
C GLY A 80 -17.39 13.97 3.53
N LYS A 81 -16.13 13.89 3.95
CA LYS A 81 -15.75 13.63 5.35
C LYS A 81 -15.13 14.87 5.97
N ASP A 82 -15.34 15.05 7.27
CA ASP A 82 -14.58 16.00 8.07
C ASP A 82 -13.16 15.46 8.36
N PHE A 83 -12.29 16.34 8.84
CA PHE A 83 -10.89 16.02 9.12
C PHE A 83 -10.75 14.91 10.18
N ALA A 84 -11.45 15.04 11.31
CA ALA A 84 -11.32 14.12 12.45
C ALA A 84 -11.79 12.70 12.09
N ALA A 85 -12.92 12.57 11.38
CA ALA A 85 -13.44 11.30 10.90
C ALA A 85 -12.54 10.68 9.84
N PHE A 86 -11.97 11.49 8.94
CA PHE A 86 -10.99 11.00 7.96
C PHE A 86 -9.76 10.43 8.67
N VAL A 87 -9.10 11.22 9.53
CA VAL A 87 -7.88 10.81 10.24
C VAL A 87 -8.15 9.59 11.12
N SER A 88 -9.22 9.59 11.92
CA SER A 88 -9.57 8.47 12.80
C SER A 88 -9.80 7.18 12.02
N LYS A 89 -10.53 7.24 10.91
CA LYS A 89 -10.80 6.07 10.07
C LYS A 89 -9.53 5.53 9.41
N ARG A 90 -8.58 6.40 9.06
CA ARG A 90 -7.30 6.00 8.46
C ARG A 90 -6.33 5.45 9.51
N PHE A 91 -6.26 6.07 10.68
CA PHE A 91 -5.50 5.55 11.81
C PHE A 91 -5.93 4.13 12.17
N LEU A 92 -7.23 3.92 12.39
CA LEU A 92 -7.82 2.62 12.72
C LEU A 92 -7.68 1.57 11.61
N ARG A 93 -7.44 1.98 10.36
CA ARG A 93 -7.25 1.07 9.24
C ARG A 93 -5.80 0.57 9.11
N LEU A 94 -4.83 1.39 9.52
CA LEU A 94 -3.40 1.11 9.30
C LEU A 94 -2.75 0.54 10.55
N TYR A 95 -2.87 1.26 11.66
CA TYR A 95 -2.03 1.02 12.84
C TYR A 95 -2.25 -0.33 13.51
N PRO A 96 -3.48 -0.84 13.69
CA PRO A 96 -3.67 -2.13 14.36
C PRO A 96 -2.94 -3.29 13.67
N THR A 97 -3.13 -3.42 12.35
CA THR A 97 -2.46 -4.45 11.54
C THR A 97 -0.96 -4.19 11.46
N TYR A 98 -0.53 -2.92 11.31
CA TYR A 98 0.88 -2.57 11.26
C TYR A 98 1.63 -2.89 12.55
N TRP A 99 1.08 -2.54 13.72
CA TRP A 99 1.67 -2.87 15.01
C TRP A 99 1.78 -4.38 15.21
N ALA A 100 0.74 -5.14 14.84
CA ALA A 100 0.80 -6.59 14.89
C ALA A 100 1.96 -7.15 14.04
N ALA A 101 2.16 -6.59 12.84
CA ALA A 101 3.26 -6.99 11.96
C ALA A 101 4.63 -6.60 12.53
N VAL A 102 4.80 -5.36 13.05
CA VAL A 102 6.06 -4.92 13.66
C VAL A 102 6.43 -5.83 14.83
N ILE A 103 5.48 -6.09 15.74
CA ILE A 103 5.68 -6.98 16.90
C ILE A 103 6.03 -8.39 16.42
N LEU A 104 5.27 -8.94 15.46
CA LEU A 104 5.51 -10.27 14.95
C LEU A 104 6.90 -10.41 14.30
N THR A 105 7.27 -9.48 13.41
CA THR A 105 8.58 -9.50 12.76
C THR A 105 9.69 -9.38 13.80
N THR A 106 9.57 -8.47 14.79
CA THR A 106 10.55 -8.36 15.87
C THR A 106 10.69 -9.64 16.68
N LEU A 107 9.57 -10.30 17.03
CA LEU A 107 9.60 -11.58 17.74
C LEU A 107 10.29 -12.66 16.91
N VAL A 108 9.93 -12.81 15.63
CA VAL A 108 10.58 -13.78 14.75
C VAL A 108 12.08 -13.49 14.60
N THR A 109 12.47 -12.21 14.51
CA THR A 109 13.89 -11.82 14.46
C THR A 109 14.66 -12.24 15.70
N ILE A 110 14.05 -12.17 16.90
CA ILE A 110 14.71 -12.64 18.13
C ILE A 110 15.02 -14.14 18.07
N PHE A 111 14.13 -14.96 17.50
CA PHE A 111 14.30 -16.42 17.46
C PHE A 111 15.06 -16.94 16.23
N LEU A 112 14.86 -16.33 15.06
CA LEU A 112 15.34 -16.81 13.76
C LEU A 112 16.25 -15.81 13.03
N GLY A 113 16.53 -14.64 13.61
CA GLY A 113 17.24 -13.57 12.90
C GLY A 113 18.70 -13.85 12.61
N GLY A 114 19.35 -14.68 13.43
CA GLY A 114 20.77 -15.01 13.31
C GLY A 114 21.64 -13.74 13.33
N THR A 115 22.69 -13.72 12.50
CA THR A 115 23.59 -12.55 12.39
C THR A 115 23.07 -11.50 11.39
N ARG A 116 22.19 -11.89 10.46
CA ARG A 116 21.75 -11.03 9.36
C ARG A 116 20.62 -10.10 9.75
N PHE A 117 19.63 -10.62 10.48
CA PHE A 117 18.46 -9.86 10.90
C PHE A 117 18.59 -9.55 12.38
N ASN A 118 18.61 -8.27 12.70
CA ASN A 118 18.57 -7.78 14.07
C ASN A 118 17.59 -6.62 14.15
N VAL A 119 16.97 -6.45 15.32
CA VAL A 119 16.11 -5.31 15.61
C VAL A 119 16.53 -4.73 16.94
N SER A 120 17.02 -3.49 16.93
CA SER A 120 17.32 -2.78 18.17
C SER A 120 16.05 -2.25 18.83
N MET A 121 16.10 -1.95 20.13
CA MET A 121 14.96 -1.36 20.84
C MET A 121 14.54 -0.01 20.24
N SER A 122 15.51 0.83 19.86
CA SER A 122 15.22 2.12 19.22
C SER A 122 14.57 1.93 17.85
N GLN A 123 15.02 0.95 17.07
CA GLN A 123 14.41 0.59 15.79
C GLN A 123 12.98 0.10 15.98
N PHE A 124 12.72 -0.80 16.92
CA PHE A 124 11.39 -1.29 17.24
C PHE A 124 10.44 -0.14 17.62
N LEU A 125 10.82 0.69 18.59
CA LEU A 125 10.00 1.80 19.07
C LEU A 125 9.72 2.83 17.97
N MET A 126 10.72 3.16 17.15
CA MET A 126 10.53 4.08 16.04
C MET A 126 9.61 3.48 14.97
N ASN A 127 9.74 2.19 14.67
CA ASN A 127 8.86 1.53 13.70
C ASN A 127 7.40 1.49 14.17
N LEU A 128 7.09 1.45 15.48
CA LEU A 128 5.69 1.56 15.94
C LEU A 128 5.01 2.88 15.53
N THR A 129 5.78 3.91 15.17
CA THR A 129 5.25 5.21 14.73
C THR A 129 5.02 5.31 13.22
N MET A 130 5.53 4.35 12.43
CA MET A 130 5.52 4.36 10.96
C MET A 130 6.30 5.54 10.32
N VAL A 131 7.05 6.34 11.09
CA VAL A 131 7.86 7.46 10.59
C VAL A 131 9.37 7.21 10.63
N GLN A 132 9.81 5.97 10.87
CA GLN A 132 11.22 5.57 10.98
C GLN A 132 12.10 6.05 9.82
N ASN A 133 11.60 5.96 8.58
CA ASN A 133 12.36 6.36 7.40
C ASN A 133 12.61 7.88 7.35
N TYR A 134 11.78 8.70 8.02
CA TYR A 134 12.03 10.14 8.14
C TYR A 134 13.27 10.41 9.00
N PHE A 135 13.40 9.69 10.11
CA PHE A 135 14.51 9.79 11.05
C PHE A 135 15.74 8.96 10.62
N LYS A 136 15.73 8.41 9.40
CA LYS A 136 16.79 7.53 8.87
C LYS A 136 17.04 6.30 9.76
N VAL A 137 16.01 5.86 10.48
CA VAL A 137 16.03 4.61 11.24
C VAL A 137 15.55 3.50 10.32
N ASP A 138 16.30 2.39 10.30
CA ASP A 138 15.98 1.25 9.47
C ASP A 138 14.60 0.67 9.79
N SER A 139 13.94 0.14 8.77
CA SER A 139 12.66 -0.51 8.97
C SER A 139 12.85 -1.91 9.55
N VAL A 140 11.98 -2.30 10.50
CA VAL A 140 11.97 -3.65 11.10
C VAL A 140 11.76 -4.71 10.02
N ASP A 141 10.99 -4.39 8.98
CA ASP A 141 10.85 -5.20 7.77
C ASP A 141 11.14 -4.33 6.53
N GLY A 142 11.79 -4.93 5.54
CA GLY A 142 12.14 -4.29 4.28
C GLY A 142 10.93 -3.75 3.48
N ALA A 143 9.71 -4.20 3.75
CA ALA A 143 8.50 -3.77 3.05
C ALA A 143 7.94 -2.44 3.60
N TYR A 144 8.35 -2.01 4.81
CA TYR A 144 7.68 -0.91 5.52
C TYR A 144 7.92 0.47 4.91
N TRP A 145 8.91 0.63 4.03
CA TRP A 145 9.09 1.89 3.28
C TRP A 145 7.81 2.29 2.53
N PHE A 146 7.03 1.33 2.02
CA PHE A 146 5.78 1.60 1.33
C PHE A 146 4.76 2.25 2.27
N MET A 147 4.70 1.79 3.52
CA MET A 147 3.80 2.35 4.53
C MET A 147 4.14 3.78 4.85
N PHE A 148 5.43 4.10 4.94
CA PHE A 148 5.88 5.48 5.12
C PHE A 148 5.45 6.40 3.95
N VAL A 149 5.58 5.92 2.71
CA VAL A 149 5.12 6.64 1.52
C VAL A 149 3.60 6.86 1.56
N ILE A 150 2.83 5.83 1.92
CA ILE A 150 1.37 5.93 2.06
C ILE A 150 0.95 6.85 3.21
N LEU A 151 1.65 6.83 4.35
CA LEU A 151 1.39 7.72 5.49
C LEU A 151 1.54 9.20 5.09
N ARG A 152 2.57 9.51 4.30
CA ARG A 152 2.80 10.86 3.77
C ARG A 152 1.69 11.28 2.80
N PHE A 153 1.22 10.37 1.97
CA PHE A 153 0.05 10.64 1.13
C PHE A 153 -1.22 10.87 1.98
N TYR A 154 -1.41 10.13 3.07
CA TYR A 154 -2.51 10.41 4.01
C TYR A 154 -2.42 11.79 4.64
N PHE A 155 -1.22 12.27 5.01
CA PHE A 155 -1.05 13.63 5.50
C PHE A 155 -1.44 14.68 4.46
N ILE A 156 -1.05 14.49 3.19
CA ILE A 156 -1.45 15.39 2.10
C ILE A 156 -2.98 15.43 1.99
N ILE A 157 -3.64 14.28 1.92
CA ILE A 157 -5.11 14.24 1.80
C ILE A 157 -5.81 14.77 3.05
N ALA A 158 -5.30 14.48 4.25
CA ALA A 158 -5.84 15.01 5.50
C ALA A 158 -5.76 16.54 5.51
N PHE A 159 -4.63 17.11 5.07
CA PHE A 159 -4.48 18.54 4.92
C PHE A 159 -5.49 19.12 3.92
N LEU A 160 -5.68 18.49 2.76
CA LEU A 160 -6.70 18.93 1.78
C LEU A 160 -8.13 18.86 2.32
N VAL A 161 -8.44 17.87 3.16
CA VAL A 161 -9.74 17.78 3.85
C VAL A 161 -9.87 18.93 4.87
N LEU A 162 -8.82 19.20 5.65
CA LEU A 162 -8.79 20.30 6.64
C LEU A 162 -9.05 21.66 5.99
N VAL A 163 -8.35 21.97 4.88
CA VAL A 163 -8.52 23.23 4.16
C VAL A 163 -9.68 23.23 3.16
N LYS A 164 -10.52 22.17 3.18
CA LYS A 164 -11.71 22.00 2.32
C LYS A 164 -11.43 22.00 0.81
N GLN A 165 -10.20 21.68 0.40
CA GLN A 165 -9.76 21.64 -0.99
C GLN A 165 -9.91 20.25 -1.65
N ILE A 166 -10.48 19.26 -0.96
CA ILE A 166 -10.68 17.90 -1.50
C ILE A 166 -11.56 17.87 -2.77
N ARG A 167 -12.43 18.87 -2.97
CA ARG A 167 -13.22 19.05 -4.19
C ARG A 167 -12.35 19.36 -5.42
N ASN A 168 -11.24 20.06 -5.21
CA ASN A 168 -10.30 20.48 -6.25
C ASN A 168 -9.17 19.46 -6.50
N ILE A 169 -9.28 18.26 -5.93
CA ILE A 169 -8.19 17.26 -5.95
C ILE A 169 -7.72 16.89 -7.37
N LYS A 170 -8.58 16.97 -8.40
CA LYS A 170 -8.16 16.71 -9.78
C LYS A 170 -7.11 17.71 -10.27
N TRP A 171 -7.30 19.00 -9.95
CA TRP A 171 -6.35 20.08 -10.30
C TRP A 171 -5.06 19.93 -9.52
N ILE A 172 -5.18 19.58 -8.23
CA ILE A 172 -4.04 19.33 -7.35
C ILE A 172 -3.24 18.12 -7.85
N ALA A 173 -3.90 17.06 -8.34
CA ALA A 173 -3.22 15.90 -8.91
C ALA A 173 -2.45 16.25 -10.19
N GLY A 174 -2.99 17.10 -11.07
CA GLY A 174 -2.24 17.58 -12.23
C GLY A 174 -1.07 18.49 -11.86
N ALA A 175 -1.26 19.41 -10.90
CA ALA A 175 -0.15 20.23 -10.38
C ALA A 175 0.94 19.37 -9.73
N TRP A 176 0.54 18.36 -8.96
CA TRP A 176 1.45 17.39 -8.36
C TRP A 176 2.21 16.59 -9.41
N LEU A 177 1.54 16.19 -10.51
CA LEU A 177 2.18 15.54 -11.65
C LEU A 177 3.22 16.45 -12.31
N VAL A 178 2.90 17.72 -12.54
CA VAL A 178 3.84 18.70 -13.11
C VAL A 178 5.07 18.85 -12.21
N LEU A 179 4.88 18.98 -10.89
CA LEU A 179 6.00 19.03 -9.93
C LEU A 179 6.86 17.76 -9.98
N ALA A 180 6.25 16.58 -10.13
CA ALA A 180 6.98 15.34 -10.29
C ALA A 180 7.77 15.28 -11.60
N MET A 181 7.22 15.80 -12.70
CA MET A 181 7.93 15.93 -13.98
C MET A 181 9.13 16.88 -13.87
N LEU A 182 8.93 18.05 -13.26
CA LEU A 182 10.01 19.02 -13.03
C LEU A 182 11.13 18.43 -12.18
N ASP A 183 10.79 17.75 -11.08
CA ASP A 183 11.79 17.09 -10.23
C ASP A 183 12.53 15.98 -10.98
N THR A 184 11.84 15.25 -11.86
CA THR A 184 12.44 14.20 -12.70
C THR A 184 13.51 14.77 -13.65
N VAL A 185 13.37 16.01 -14.12
CA VAL A 185 14.31 16.66 -15.05
C VAL A 185 15.36 17.49 -14.32
N CYS A 186 14.94 18.33 -13.38
CA CYS A 186 15.78 19.36 -12.77
C CYS A 186 16.42 18.93 -11.44
N TYR A 187 15.96 17.83 -10.84
CA TYR A 187 16.34 17.36 -9.49
C TYR A 187 16.26 18.48 -8.44
N ILE A 188 15.08 18.71 -7.86
CA ILE A 188 14.87 19.83 -6.94
C ILE A 188 15.11 19.37 -5.49
N PRO A 189 16.16 19.87 -4.80
CA PRO A 189 16.47 19.42 -3.45
C PRO A 189 15.29 19.64 -2.50
N ARG A 190 15.04 18.66 -1.62
CA ARG A 190 14.04 18.69 -0.53
C ARG A 190 12.56 18.70 -0.97
N ILE A 191 12.22 19.08 -2.21
CA ILE A 191 10.85 18.96 -2.75
C ILE A 191 10.44 17.49 -2.89
N GLY A 192 11.39 16.62 -3.27
CA GLY A 192 11.20 15.17 -3.37
C GLY A 192 10.71 14.49 -2.08
N ILE A 193 10.79 15.18 -0.93
CA ILE A 193 9.97 14.85 0.23
C ILE A 193 8.50 15.03 -0.22
N PHE A 194 7.86 16.18 -0.11
CA PHE A 194 6.41 16.27 -0.36
C PHE A 194 5.91 15.69 -1.71
N VAL A 195 6.69 15.82 -2.78
CA VAL A 195 6.26 15.42 -4.13
C VAL A 195 6.35 13.91 -4.38
N MET A 196 7.20 13.14 -3.69
CA MET A 196 7.27 11.68 -3.89
C MET A 196 7.37 11.30 -5.39
N PRO A 197 8.28 11.93 -6.16
CA PRO A 197 8.29 11.99 -7.63
C PRO A 197 8.20 10.61 -8.29
N ARG A 198 8.89 9.61 -7.70
CA ARG A 198 8.91 8.22 -8.17
C ARG A 198 7.54 7.53 -8.19
N TYR A 199 6.61 7.98 -7.34
CA TYR A 199 5.29 7.35 -7.16
C TYR A 199 4.13 8.29 -7.52
N ALA A 200 4.41 9.58 -7.66
CA ALA A 200 3.42 10.63 -7.89
C ALA A 200 2.55 10.36 -9.12
N SER A 201 3.14 9.88 -10.23
CA SER A 201 2.38 9.55 -11.45
C SER A 201 1.31 8.49 -11.21
N PHE A 202 1.63 7.43 -10.47
CA PHE A 202 0.70 6.36 -10.14
C PHE A 202 -0.41 6.86 -9.21
N ILE A 203 -0.05 7.61 -8.16
CA ILE A 203 -1.03 8.14 -7.20
C ILE A 203 -1.96 9.15 -7.90
N ALA A 204 -1.40 10.06 -8.70
CA ALA A 204 -2.15 11.04 -9.48
C ALA A 204 -3.11 10.35 -10.46
N ALA A 205 -2.66 9.33 -11.19
CA ALA A 205 -3.53 8.53 -12.05
C ALA A 205 -4.69 7.90 -11.27
N GLY A 206 -4.43 7.35 -10.09
CA GLY A 206 -5.46 6.82 -9.20
C GLY A 206 -6.51 7.86 -8.79
N ILE A 207 -6.08 9.08 -8.44
CA ILE A 207 -6.96 10.21 -8.14
C ILE A 207 -7.83 10.54 -9.35
N ILE A 208 -7.22 10.64 -10.53
CA ILE A 208 -7.94 11.02 -11.75
C ILE A 208 -8.94 9.93 -12.16
N PHE A 209 -8.58 8.65 -12.13
CA PHE A 209 -9.51 7.55 -12.39
C PHE A 209 -10.72 7.59 -11.44
N TYR A 210 -10.51 7.87 -10.15
CA TYR A 210 -11.63 8.04 -9.22
C TYR A 210 -12.49 9.28 -9.56
N THR A 211 -11.87 10.43 -9.85
CA THR A 211 -12.62 11.65 -10.19
C THR A 211 -13.38 11.49 -11.51
N ALA A 212 -12.80 10.82 -12.51
CA ALA A 212 -13.45 10.46 -13.76
C ALA A 212 -14.64 9.53 -13.53
N LYS A 213 -14.51 8.58 -12.59
CA LYS A 213 -15.63 7.72 -12.19
C LYS A 213 -16.77 8.52 -11.56
N ALA A 214 -16.44 9.49 -10.71
CA ALA A 214 -17.41 10.23 -9.92
C ALA A 214 -18.07 11.39 -10.69
N GLU A 215 -17.34 12.02 -11.61
CA GLU A 215 -17.74 13.27 -12.29
C GLU A 215 -17.79 13.15 -13.81
N GLY A 216 -17.45 11.99 -14.37
CA GLY A 216 -17.29 11.79 -15.81
C GLY A 216 -15.92 12.22 -16.33
N TRP A 217 -15.62 11.78 -17.56
CA TRP A 217 -14.41 12.16 -18.27
C TRP A 217 -14.50 13.58 -18.83
N ASP A 218 -13.39 14.31 -18.81
CA ASP A 218 -13.20 15.58 -19.49
C ASP A 218 -11.80 15.59 -20.13
N TRP A 219 -11.54 16.56 -21.01
CA TRP A 219 -10.26 16.64 -21.73
C TRP A 219 -9.06 16.72 -20.77
N TYR A 220 -9.22 17.45 -19.65
CA TYR A 220 -8.18 17.63 -18.65
C TYR A 220 -7.80 16.30 -18.00
N LYS A 221 -8.78 15.52 -17.55
CA LYS A 221 -8.55 14.19 -16.96
C LYS A 221 -7.86 13.25 -17.96
N SER A 222 -8.24 13.29 -19.23
CA SER A 222 -7.60 12.49 -20.29
C SER A 222 -6.12 12.87 -20.48
N VAL A 223 -5.83 14.17 -20.53
CA VAL A 223 -4.45 14.68 -20.62
C VAL A 223 -3.62 14.27 -19.40
N VAL A 224 -4.16 14.45 -18.18
CA VAL A 224 -3.43 14.08 -16.96
C VAL A 224 -3.16 12.58 -16.90
N ILE A 225 -4.09 11.72 -17.34
CA ILE A 225 -3.85 10.27 -17.41
C ILE A 225 -2.76 9.93 -18.43
N LEU A 226 -2.80 10.52 -19.63
CA LEU A 226 -1.79 10.29 -20.65
C LEU A 226 -0.39 10.72 -20.15
N LEU A 227 -0.29 11.91 -19.57
CA LEU A 227 0.93 12.43 -18.97
C LEU A 227 1.41 11.57 -17.79
N SER A 228 0.48 11.06 -16.98
CA SER A 228 0.81 10.14 -15.88
C SER A 228 1.35 8.82 -16.41
N LEU A 229 0.80 8.28 -17.50
CA LEU A 229 1.28 7.05 -18.13
C LEU A 229 2.69 7.23 -18.68
N VAL A 230 2.94 8.31 -19.43
CA VAL A 230 4.27 8.64 -19.96
C VAL A 230 5.27 8.77 -18.82
N LEU A 231 4.97 9.56 -17.78
CA LEU A 231 5.86 9.70 -16.63
C LEU A 231 6.07 8.38 -15.90
N SER A 232 5.05 7.54 -15.78
CA SER A 232 5.15 6.22 -15.14
C SER A 232 6.11 5.29 -15.88
N ILE A 233 6.09 5.31 -17.22
CA ILE A 233 7.02 4.55 -18.06
C ILE A 233 8.46 5.05 -17.84
N VAL A 234 8.66 6.38 -17.86
CA VAL A 234 9.98 6.99 -17.58
C VAL A 234 10.51 6.61 -16.20
N GLN A 235 9.65 6.65 -15.17
CA GLN A 235 10.05 6.26 -13.80
C GLN A 235 10.38 4.77 -13.68
N VAL A 236 9.68 3.91 -14.43
CA VAL A 236 9.96 2.47 -14.49
C VAL A 236 11.28 2.18 -15.17
N GLU A 237 11.57 2.84 -16.29
CA GLU A 237 12.84 2.73 -16.98
C GLU A 237 14.00 3.14 -16.07
N ARG A 238 13.91 4.31 -15.41
CA ARG A 238 14.90 4.75 -14.41
C ARG A 238 15.06 3.72 -13.29
N HIS A 239 13.97 3.16 -12.81
CA HIS A 239 14.05 2.13 -11.77
C HIS A 239 14.78 0.88 -12.28
N ILE A 240 14.51 0.45 -13.52
CA ILE A 240 15.18 -0.69 -14.15
C ILE A 240 16.68 -0.43 -14.27
N THR A 241 17.12 0.77 -14.67
CA THR A 241 18.56 1.09 -14.75
C THR A 241 19.26 0.88 -13.41
N HIS A 242 18.68 1.38 -12.31
CA HIS A 242 19.20 1.11 -10.96
C HIS A 242 19.12 -0.37 -10.57
N PHE A 243 18.03 -1.04 -10.95
CA PHE A 243 17.79 -2.44 -10.63
C PHE A 243 18.81 -3.36 -11.31
N VAL A 244 19.06 -3.15 -12.61
CA VAL A 244 20.01 -3.93 -13.41
C VAL A 244 21.41 -3.81 -12.81
N HIS A 245 21.82 -2.60 -12.42
CA HIS A 245 23.10 -2.38 -11.77
C HIS A 245 23.17 -3.03 -10.38
N TYR A 246 22.11 -2.93 -9.58
CA TYR A 246 22.11 -3.43 -8.20
C TYR A 246 22.08 -4.96 -8.11
N TYR A 247 21.22 -5.60 -8.90
CA TYR A 247 20.99 -7.05 -8.87
C TYR A 247 21.79 -7.81 -9.93
N ASN A 248 22.62 -7.12 -10.72
CA ASN A 248 23.39 -7.68 -11.83
C ASN A 248 22.56 -8.61 -12.75
N THR A 249 21.37 -8.15 -13.14
CA THR A 249 20.44 -8.93 -13.98
C THR A 249 19.82 -8.07 -15.07
N GLY A 250 19.62 -8.63 -16.26
CA GLY A 250 18.94 -7.92 -17.35
C GLY A 250 17.42 -7.93 -17.20
N LEU A 251 16.78 -6.75 -17.22
CA LEU A 251 15.32 -6.60 -17.31
C LEU A 251 14.92 -5.92 -18.62
N SER A 252 13.82 -6.36 -19.22
CA SER A 252 13.24 -5.73 -20.40
C SER A 252 12.40 -4.54 -19.97
N VAL A 253 12.82 -3.34 -20.39
CA VAL A 253 12.04 -2.11 -20.24
C VAL A 253 10.69 -2.26 -20.94
N THR A 254 10.66 -2.87 -22.14
CA THR A 254 9.43 -3.11 -22.90
C THR A 254 8.43 -3.98 -22.14
N ALA A 255 8.87 -5.09 -21.54
CA ALA A 255 8.00 -5.96 -20.77
C ALA A 255 7.42 -5.24 -19.54
N ALA A 256 8.27 -4.49 -18.81
CA ALA A 256 7.82 -3.72 -17.66
C ALA A 256 6.83 -2.61 -18.06
N SER A 257 7.11 -1.86 -19.14
CA SER A 257 6.23 -0.83 -19.67
C SER A 257 4.88 -1.40 -20.11
N LEU A 258 4.86 -2.58 -20.74
CA LEU A 258 3.62 -3.27 -21.10
C LEU A 258 2.79 -3.61 -19.84
N MET A 259 3.42 -4.09 -18.77
CA MET A 259 2.73 -4.36 -17.50
C MET A 259 2.13 -3.09 -16.89
N ILE A 260 2.82 -1.95 -16.97
CA ILE A 260 2.27 -0.65 -16.53
C ILE A 260 1.07 -0.26 -17.39
N VAL A 261 1.17 -0.35 -18.71
CA VAL A 261 0.05 -0.07 -19.63
C VAL A 261 -1.15 -0.95 -19.29
N LEU A 262 -0.95 -2.25 -19.03
CA LEU A 262 -2.02 -3.17 -18.62
C LEU A 262 -2.68 -2.74 -17.30
N ILE A 263 -1.92 -2.25 -16.31
CA ILE A 263 -2.49 -1.69 -15.07
C ILE A 263 -3.35 -0.45 -15.37
N TYR A 264 -2.86 0.46 -16.22
CA TYR A 264 -3.63 1.65 -16.62
C TYR A 264 -4.91 1.28 -17.38
N LEU A 265 -4.83 0.32 -18.31
CA LEU A 265 -5.99 -0.17 -19.06
C LEU A 265 -7.01 -0.87 -18.15
N PHE A 266 -6.53 -1.66 -17.17
CA PHE A 266 -7.39 -2.25 -16.16
C PHE A 266 -8.12 -1.17 -15.35
N MET A 267 -7.40 -0.15 -14.88
CA MET A 267 -7.99 0.95 -14.12
C MET A 267 -8.95 1.82 -14.96
N ALA A 268 -8.66 2.00 -16.25
CA ALA A 268 -9.57 2.64 -17.20
C ALA A 268 -10.86 1.80 -17.37
N ARG A 269 -10.76 0.48 -17.51
CA ARG A 269 -11.91 -0.43 -17.56
C ARG A 269 -12.76 -0.34 -16.28
N VAL A 270 -12.13 -0.38 -15.09
CA VAL A 270 -12.84 -0.23 -13.80
C VAL A 270 -13.55 1.13 -13.71
N THR A 271 -12.97 2.16 -14.32
CA THR A 271 -13.56 3.50 -14.38
C THR A 271 -14.76 3.55 -15.34
N LEU A 272 -14.65 2.95 -16.52
CA LEU A 272 -15.67 2.96 -17.57
C LEU A 272 -16.81 1.97 -17.36
N SER A 273 -16.57 0.86 -16.65
CA SER A 273 -17.63 -0.08 -16.31
C SER A 273 -18.75 0.65 -15.55
N GLY A 274 -20.01 0.53 -15.95
CA GLY A 274 -21.12 1.05 -15.14
C GLY A 274 -21.12 0.43 -13.73
N ALA A 275 -22.14 0.67 -12.90
CA ALA A 275 -22.33 -0.16 -11.70
C ALA A 275 -22.64 -1.61 -12.11
N GLY A 276 -21.60 -2.37 -12.49
CA GLY A 276 -21.68 -3.65 -13.17
C GLY A 276 -21.70 -4.83 -12.21
N ARG A 277 -22.57 -5.78 -12.54
CA ARG A 277 -23.01 -6.96 -11.79
C ARG A 277 -21.91 -8.02 -11.65
N VAL A 278 -20.94 -7.85 -10.75
CA VAL A 278 -20.26 -9.04 -10.21
C VAL A 278 -21.31 -9.82 -9.42
N GLY A 279 -21.55 -11.10 -9.70
CA GLY A 279 -22.52 -11.88 -8.94
C GLY A 279 -22.21 -11.79 -7.44
N SER A 280 -23.24 -11.63 -6.58
CA SER A 280 -23.08 -11.33 -5.14
C SER A 280 -22.10 -12.27 -4.41
N ARG A 281 -22.02 -13.54 -4.81
CA ARG A 281 -21.09 -14.51 -4.24
C ARG A 281 -19.63 -14.30 -4.67
N GLY A 282 -19.39 -13.87 -5.91
CA GLY A 282 -18.04 -13.59 -6.43
C GLY A 282 -17.41 -12.37 -5.77
N SER A 283 -18.20 -11.33 -5.50
CA SER A 283 -17.70 -10.10 -4.86
C SER A 283 -17.29 -10.30 -3.41
N HIS A 284 -18.01 -11.11 -2.63
CA HIS A 284 -17.62 -11.41 -1.24
C HIS A 284 -16.26 -12.12 -1.14
N ARG A 285 -15.98 -13.09 -2.01
CA ARG A 285 -14.67 -13.79 -2.02
C ARG A 285 -13.54 -12.85 -2.41
N LEU A 286 -13.74 -12.03 -3.44
CA LEU A 286 -12.73 -11.05 -3.88
C LEU A 286 -12.45 -9.99 -2.81
N MET A 287 -13.48 -9.52 -2.10
CA MET A 287 -13.30 -8.61 -0.96
C MET A 287 -12.49 -9.25 0.16
N ALA A 288 -12.70 -10.54 0.45
CA ALA A 288 -11.90 -11.26 1.43
C ALA A 288 -10.42 -11.33 1.01
N LEU A 289 -10.13 -11.56 -0.28
CA LEU A 289 -8.75 -11.53 -0.80
C LEU A 289 -8.11 -10.14 -0.70
N GLY A 290 -8.87 -9.07 -0.97
CA GLY A 290 -8.42 -7.70 -0.78
C GLY A 290 -8.06 -7.39 0.67
N ALA A 291 -8.84 -7.89 1.62
CA ALA A 291 -8.60 -7.71 3.06
C ALA A 291 -7.28 -8.37 3.53
N LEU A 292 -6.88 -9.49 2.91
CA LEU A 292 -5.61 -10.17 3.22
C LEU A 292 -4.39 -9.48 2.63
N SER A 293 -4.57 -8.65 1.60
CA SER A 293 -3.44 -8.06 0.86
C SER A 293 -2.55 -7.17 1.74
N TYR A 294 -3.15 -6.41 2.66
CA TYR A 294 -2.41 -5.53 3.55
C TYR A 294 -1.59 -6.27 4.63
N PRO A 295 -2.18 -7.14 5.47
CA PRO A 295 -1.41 -7.90 6.44
C PRO A 295 -0.35 -8.79 5.78
N LEU A 296 -0.66 -9.41 4.63
CA LEU A 296 0.30 -10.22 3.89
C LEU A 296 1.50 -9.38 3.42
N TYR A 297 1.25 -8.17 2.89
CA TYR A 297 2.32 -7.24 2.51
C TYR A 297 3.26 -6.94 3.68
N LEU A 298 2.74 -6.77 4.89
CA LEU A 298 3.53 -6.37 6.05
C LEU A 298 4.38 -7.49 6.65
N ILE A 299 4.03 -8.75 6.47
CA ILE A 299 4.71 -9.86 7.15
C ILE A 299 5.54 -10.72 6.21
N HIS A 300 5.35 -10.63 4.89
CA HIS A 300 5.94 -11.62 4.00
C HIS A 300 7.47 -11.58 3.94
N GLN A 301 8.10 -10.39 3.97
CA GLN A 301 9.46 -10.25 3.46
C GLN A 301 10.54 -10.84 4.38
N PHE A 302 10.85 -10.21 5.52
CA PHE A 302 11.97 -10.68 6.37
C PHE A 302 11.62 -11.97 7.12
N ILE A 303 10.38 -12.15 7.56
CA ILE A 303 9.93 -13.41 8.16
C ILE A 303 10.13 -14.57 7.19
N GLY A 304 9.72 -14.42 5.93
CA GLY A 304 9.92 -15.46 4.92
C GLY A 304 11.40 -15.80 4.72
N TYR A 305 12.27 -14.79 4.65
CA TYR A 305 13.72 -15.01 4.53
C TYR A 305 14.34 -15.71 5.73
N MET A 306 13.94 -15.33 6.95
CA MET A 306 14.41 -16.00 8.18
C MET A 306 14.03 -17.48 8.18
N ILE A 307 12.81 -17.82 7.77
CA ILE A 307 12.37 -19.21 7.64
C ILE A 307 13.19 -19.95 6.57
N PHE A 308 13.40 -19.35 5.39
CA PHE A 308 14.25 -19.95 4.35
C PHE A 308 15.69 -20.18 4.79
N ASN A 309 16.28 -19.24 5.54
CA ASN A 309 17.65 -19.36 6.00
C ASN A 309 17.82 -20.39 7.12
N THR A 310 16.75 -20.64 7.88
CA THR A 310 16.73 -21.62 8.98
C THR A 310 16.52 -23.04 8.46
N TYR A 311 15.53 -23.25 7.60
CA TYR A 311 15.08 -24.60 7.20
C TYR A 311 15.46 -24.98 5.76
N GLY A 312 16.14 -24.09 5.03
CA GLY A 312 16.46 -24.27 3.62
C GLY A 312 17.44 -25.41 3.33
N SER A 313 18.24 -25.84 4.30
CA SER A 313 19.16 -26.98 4.17
C SER A 313 18.46 -28.33 4.31
N ASP A 314 17.36 -28.38 5.07
CA ASP A 314 16.80 -29.64 5.57
C ASP A 314 15.57 -30.09 4.76
N ALA A 315 14.98 -29.19 3.99
CA ALA A 315 13.76 -29.42 3.23
C ALA A 315 13.96 -29.16 1.73
N ASN A 316 13.13 -29.83 0.90
CA ASN A 316 13.03 -29.46 -0.51
C ASN A 316 12.54 -28.01 -0.62
N LYS A 317 13.33 -27.16 -1.28
CA LYS A 317 13.07 -25.72 -1.39
C LYS A 317 11.70 -25.35 -1.98
N TYR A 318 11.11 -26.18 -2.83
CA TYR A 318 9.80 -25.90 -3.42
C TYR A 318 8.65 -26.20 -2.44
N TYR A 319 8.76 -27.28 -1.66
CA TYR A 319 7.82 -27.56 -0.57
C TYR A 319 7.94 -26.50 0.52
N LEU A 320 9.16 -26.09 0.86
CA LEU A 320 9.38 -25.00 1.81
C LEU A 320 8.80 -23.67 1.32
N LEU A 321 8.98 -23.32 0.03
CA LEU A 321 8.37 -22.14 -0.57
C LEU A 321 6.84 -22.17 -0.45
N ALA A 322 6.21 -23.29 -0.82
CA ALA A 322 4.75 -23.45 -0.71
C ALA A 322 4.27 -23.37 0.74
N ALA A 323 4.99 -24.00 1.67
CA ALA A 323 4.69 -23.96 3.10
C ALA A 323 4.80 -22.54 3.66
N VAL A 324 5.87 -21.81 3.34
CA VAL A 324 6.06 -20.42 3.79
C VAL A 324 4.95 -19.51 3.27
N ILE A 325 4.56 -19.63 2.00
CA ILE A 325 3.44 -18.87 1.44
C ILE A 325 2.13 -19.21 2.19
N ALA A 326 1.85 -20.49 2.43
CA ALA A 326 0.67 -20.92 3.17
C ALA A 326 0.65 -20.37 4.61
N VAL A 327 1.79 -20.41 5.30
CA VAL A 327 1.95 -19.83 6.65
C VAL A 327 1.72 -18.32 6.62
N MET A 328 2.31 -17.59 5.66
CA MET A 328 2.12 -16.14 5.56
C MET A 328 0.66 -15.77 5.28
N ILE A 329 -0.02 -16.48 4.38
CA ILE A 329 -1.45 -16.25 4.10
C ILE A 329 -2.29 -16.55 5.35
N SER A 330 -1.99 -17.65 6.05
CA SER A 330 -2.70 -18.04 7.26
C SER A 330 -2.51 -17.02 8.39
N THR A 331 -1.28 -16.56 8.61
CA THR A 331 -0.97 -15.52 9.59
C THR A 331 -1.62 -14.19 9.22
N ALA A 332 -1.60 -13.81 7.94
CA ALA A 332 -2.29 -12.61 7.45
C ALA A 332 -3.80 -12.69 7.69
N PHE A 333 -4.39 -13.88 7.51
CA PHE A 333 -5.79 -14.14 7.84
C PHE A 333 -6.07 -14.00 9.33
N VAL A 334 -5.21 -14.55 10.20
CA VAL A 334 -5.35 -14.42 11.65
C VAL A 334 -5.28 -12.96 12.08
N ILE A 335 -4.31 -12.19 11.57
CA ILE A 335 -4.18 -10.76 11.85
C ILE A 335 -5.44 -10.01 11.41
N SER A 336 -5.90 -10.24 10.18
CA SER A 336 -7.07 -9.56 9.61
C SER A 336 -8.37 -9.90 10.33
N ARG A 337 -8.56 -11.18 10.70
CA ARG A 337 -9.82 -11.67 11.24
C ARG A 337 -9.97 -11.44 12.74
N PHE A 338 -8.87 -11.51 13.49
CA PHE A 338 -8.92 -11.50 14.95
C PHE A 338 -8.21 -10.30 15.56
N ILE A 339 -6.94 -10.05 15.19
CA ILE A 339 -6.11 -9.01 15.83
C ILE A 339 -6.60 -7.62 15.46
N ASP A 340 -6.78 -7.34 14.17
CA ASP A 340 -7.19 -6.02 13.68
C ASP A 340 -8.55 -5.59 14.25
N PRO A 341 -9.62 -6.41 14.24
CA PRO A 341 -10.89 -6.03 14.84
C PRO A 341 -10.83 -5.84 16.35
N PHE A 342 -10.06 -6.68 17.05
CA PHE A 342 -9.89 -6.59 18.51
C PHE A 342 -9.24 -5.27 18.92
N VAL A 343 -8.07 -4.96 18.35
CA VAL A 343 -7.33 -3.72 18.63
C VAL A 343 -8.13 -2.50 18.16
N SER A 344 -8.72 -2.56 16.96
CA SER A 344 -9.57 -1.48 16.44
C SER A 344 -10.76 -1.17 17.34
N LYS A 345 -11.39 -2.18 17.95
CA LYS A 345 -12.52 -1.99 18.87
C LYS A 345 -12.08 -1.26 20.15
N GLY A 346 -10.91 -1.61 20.69
CA GLY A 346 -10.32 -0.91 21.84
C GLY A 346 -10.03 0.56 21.52
N LEU A 347 -9.33 0.83 20.42
CA LEU A 347 -9.00 2.19 19.99
C LEU A 347 -10.24 3.04 19.70
N LYS A 348 -11.27 2.46 19.07
CA LYS A 348 -12.55 3.16 18.83
C LYS A 348 -13.22 3.61 20.13
N ARG A 349 -13.16 2.79 21.19
CA ARG A 349 -13.71 3.15 22.51
C ARG A 349 -12.94 4.32 23.12
N MET A 350 -11.61 4.30 23.03
CA MET A 350 -10.75 5.39 23.52
C MET A 350 -11.03 6.72 22.80
N ILE A 351 -11.12 6.69 21.47
CA ILE A 351 -11.40 7.89 20.65
C ILE A 351 -12.79 8.47 20.96
N ARG A 352 -13.79 7.62 21.19
CA ARG A 352 -15.14 8.08 21.57
C ARG A 352 -15.18 8.64 23.01
N GLY A 353 -14.49 7.98 23.94
CA GLY A 353 -14.41 8.43 25.33
C GLY A 353 -13.73 9.79 25.48
N SER A 354 -12.65 10.05 24.74
CA SER A 354 -11.99 11.36 24.75
C SER A 354 -12.85 12.49 24.16
N SER A 355 -13.63 12.18 23.10
CA SER A 355 -14.57 13.14 22.51
C SER A 355 -15.73 13.51 23.46
N GLN A 356 -16.24 12.55 24.25
CA GLN A 356 -17.29 12.82 25.24
C GLN A 356 -16.77 13.57 26.47
N ALA A 357 -15.52 13.31 26.90
CA ALA A 357 -14.88 14.05 27.99
C ALA A 357 -14.60 15.52 27.61
N SER A 358 -14.15 15.78 26.37
CA SER A 358 -13.93 17.14 25.86
C SER A 358 -15.21 17.97 25.77
N GLY A 359 -16.33 17.37 25.34
CA GLY A 359 -17.63 18.06 25.27
C GLY A 359 -18.26 18.42 26.62
N ARG A 360 -17.86 17.74 27.71
CA ARG A 360 -18.30 18.08 29.08
C ARG A 360 -17.56 19.26 29.69
N ILE A 361 -16.33 19.53 29.24
CA ILE A 361 -15.51 20.66 29.74
C ILE A 361 -15.90 21.98 29.06
N SER A 362 -16.47 21.94 27.86
CA SER A 362 -16.89 23.14 27.11
C SER A 362 -18.33 23.60 27.38
N SER A 363 -19.02 23.04 28.37
CA SER A 363 -20.31 23.56 28.84
C SER A 363 -20.01 24.60 29.93
N PRO A 364 -20.21 25.92 29.70
CA PRO A 364 -20.16 26.87 30.80
C PRO A 364 -21.27 26.46 31.77
N ALA A 365 -20.94 26.36 33.06
CA ALA A 365 -21.97 26.38 34.08
C ALA A 365 -22.76 27.67 33.90
N SER A 366 -23.98 27.57 33.36
CA SER A 366 -24.97 28.63 33.42
C SER A 366 -25.39 28.74 34.87
N GLY A 367 -24.64 29.53 35.64
CA GLY A 367 -25.03 30.09 36.92
C GLY A 367 -25.60 31.48 36.71
#